data_AF-A0A7S1ZAX3-F1
#
_entry.id   AF-A0A7S1ZAX3-F1
#
_cell.length_a   1.000
_cell.length_b   1.000
_cell.length_c   1.000
_cell.angle_alpha   90.00
_cell.angle_beta   90.00
_cell.angle_gamma   90.00
#
_symmetry.space_group_name_H-M   'P 1'
#
loop_
_entity.id
_entity.type
_entity.pdbx_description
1 polymer ?
#
loop_
_entity_poly.entity_id
_entity_poly.type
_entity_poly.pdbx_seq_one_letter_code
_entity_poly.pdbx_strand_id
1 'polypeptide(L)'
;KEKGQLGKIRWRYLIIDEAHRIKNENSSLSRVVRLMNTQFRLLITGTPLQNNLHELWALLNFLLPEIFGDAQQFDDWFNLSGKEGQENVIRKLHTVLRPFMLRRVKKD
;
A
#
# COMPACT_ATOMS: atom_id res chain seq x y z
N LYS A 1 2.00 -19.90 15.57
CA LYS A 1 0.79 -20.76 15.70
C LYS A 1 -0.48 -20.05 15.19
N GLU A 2 -0.75 -18.80 15.57
CA GLU A 2 -1.97 -18.08 15.16
C GLU A 2 -2.06 -17.70 13.67
N LYS A 3 -0.92 -17.37 13.02
CA LYS A 3 -0.87 -17.07 11.57
C LYS A 3 -1.57 -18.12 10.69
N GLY A 4 -1.38 -19.40 11.02
CA GLY A 4 -1.95 -20.51 10.26
C GLY A 4 -3.46 -20.73 10.48
N GLN A 5 -4.03 -20.18 11.55
CA GLN A 5 -5.47 -20.23 11.82
C GLN A 5 -6.17 -19.04 11.18
N LEU A 6 -5.62 -17.84 11.37
CA LEU A 6 -6.19 -16.60 10.81
C LEU A 6 -6.15 -16.57 9.28
N GLY A 7 -5.13 -17.15 8.65
CA GLY A 7 -5.01 -17.21 7.20
C GLY A 7 -6.00 -18.15 6.50
N LYS A 8 -6.63 -19.09 7.23
CA LYS A 8 -7.66 -19.99 6.66
C LYS A 8 -9.03 -19.33 6.56
N ILE A 9 -9.24 -18.24 7.30
CA ILE A 9 -10.50 -17.52 7.32
C ILE A 9 -10.56 -16.60 6.10
N ARG A 10 -11.68 -16.64 5.38
CA ARG A 10 -12.00 -15.66 4.33
C ARG A 10 -12.60 -14.41 4.97
N TRP A 11 -11.75 -13.43 5.22
CA TRP A 11 -12.17 -12.19 5.86
C TRP A 11 -12.95 -11.32 4.89
N ARG A 12 -14.07 -10.76 5.34
CA ARG A 12 -14.78 -9.76 4.54
C ARG A 12 -14.04 -8.42 4.55
N TYR A 13 -13.51 -8.01 5.71
CA TYR A 13 -12.79 -6.75 5.87
C TYR A 13 -11.46 -6.99 6.59
N LEU A 14 -10.39 -6.36 6.11
CA LEU A 14 -9.14 -6.19 6.83
C LEU A 14 -8.85 -4.70 6.97
N ILE A 15 -8.85 -4.22 8.21
CA ILE A 15 -8.60 -2.83 8.56
C ILE A 15 -7.28 -2.77 9.32
N ILE A 16 -6.35 -1.97 8.83
CA ILE A 16 -5.07 -1.73 9.51
C ILE A 16 -5.05 -0.27 9.95
N ASP A 17 -5.07 -0.08 11.26
CA ASP A 17 -4.77 1.21 11.87
C ASP A 17 -3.26 1.42 11.98
N GLU A 18 -2.83 2.67 11.95
CA GLU A 18 -1.44 3.06 11.85
C GLU A 18 -0.68 2.35 10.73
N ALA A 19 -1.24 2.43 9.51
CA ALA A 19 -0.73 1.78 8.31
C ALA A 19 0.74 2.11 7.97
N HIS A 20 1.33 3.15 8.57
CA HIS A 20 2.76 3.41 8.47
C HIS A 20 3.62 2.21 8.93
N ARG A 21 3.09 1.29 9.75
CA ARG A 21 3.79 0.07 10.19
C ARG A 21 4.00 -0.98 9.08
N ILE A 22 3.25 -0.91 7.99
CA ILE A 22 3.34 -1.89 6.88
C ILE A 22 4.10 -1.39 5.66
N LYS A 23 4.61 -0.15 5.70
CA LYS A 23 5.34 0.50 4.59
C LYS A 23 6.62 -0.24 4.17
N ASN A 24 7.23 -0.97 5.09
CA ASN A 24 8.34 -1.86 4.79
C ASN A 24 7.80 -3.24 4.41
N GLU A 25 7.86 -3.58 3.13
CA GLU A 25 7.39 -4.87 2.62
C GLU A 25 8.14 -6.08 3.21
N ASN A 26 9.38 -5.91 3.65
CA ASN A 26 10.18 -7.01 4.18
C ASN A 26 9.82 -7.31 5.64
N SER A 27 9.03 -6.43 6.27
CA SER A 27 8.57 -6.66 7.63
C SER A 27 7.66 -7.90 7.72
N SER A 28 7.81 -8.65 8.80
CA SER A 28 6.99 -9.83 9.09
C SER A 28 5.49 -9.53 9.09
N LEU A 29 5.09 -8.32 9.51
CA LEU A 29 3.68 -7.91 9.49
C LEU A 29 3.19 -7.73 8.05
N SER A 30 3.92 -6.95 7.24
CA SER A 30 3.57 -6.64 5.85
C SER A 30 3.44 -7.90 5.00
N ARG A 31 4.37 -8.87 5.15
CA ARG A 31 4.29 -10.18 4.48
C ARG A 31 3.05 -10.98 4.87
N VAL A 32 2.64 -10.94 6.14
CA VAL A 32 1.49 -11.72 6.62
C VAL A 32 0.18 -11.14 6.13
N VAL A 33 -0.01 -9.83 6.31
CA VAL A 33 -1.29 -9.18 5.98
C VAL A 33 -1.63 -9.24 4.50
N ARG A 34 -0.60 -9.35 3.64
CA ARG A 34 -0.76 -9.54 2.19
C ARG A 34 -1.19 -10.94 1.77
N LEU A 35 -0.84 -11.96 2.56
CA LEU A 35 -1.23 -13.35 2.30
C LEU A 35 -2.64 -13.67 2.82
N MET A 36 -3.26 -12.74 3.55
CA MET A 36 -4.60 -12.92 4.11
C MET A 36 -5.65 -12.85 2.99
N ASN A 37 -6.57 -13.81 2.97
CA ASN A 37 -7.69 -13.79 2.05
C ASN A 37 -8.74 -12.78 2.55
N THR A 38 -8.91 -11.68 1.82
CA THR A 38 -9.75 -10.54 2.22
C THR A 38 -10.55 -10.01 1.03
N GLN A 39 -11.83 -9.68 1.24
CA GLN A 39 -12.69 -9.08 0.21
C GLN A 39 -12.51 -7.55 0.12
N PHE A 40 -12.40 -6.88 1.26
CA PHE A 40 -12.21 -5.44 1.35
C PHE A 40 -11.05 -5.10 2.28
N ARG A 41 -10.26 -4.08 1.90
CA ARG A 41 -9.08 -3.63 2.63
C ARG A 41 -9.16 -2.14 2.89
N LEU A 42 -8.87 -1.73 4.13
CA LEU A 42 -8.85 -0.33 4.55
C LEU A 42 -7.57 -0.05 5.33
N LEU A 43 -6.88 1.03 4.95
CA LEU A 43 -5.73 1.55 5.66
C LEU A 43 -6.11 2.86 6.33
N ILE A 44 -5.76 3.00 7.61
CA ILE A 44 -5.93 4.22 8.39
C ILE A 44 -4.54 4.62 8.89
N THR A 45 -4.20 5.90 8.74
CA THR A 45 -2.96 6.44 9.33
C THR A 45 -3.09 7.94 9.55
N GLY A 46 -2.54 8.42 10.66
CA GLY A 46 -2.41 9.85 10.94
C GLY A 46 -1.22 10.51 10.25
N THR A 47 -0.23 9.72 9.78
CA THR A 47 0.99 10.25 9.18
C THR A 47 0.86 10.37 7.66
N PRO A 48 1.43 11.43 7.04
CA PRO A 48 1.44 11.56 5.60
C PRO A 48 2.14 10.34 4.98
N LEU A 49 1.43 9.66 4.09
CA LEU A 49 1.94 8.57 3.29
C LEU A 49 2.74 9.16 2.13
N GLN A 50 4.01 9.54 2.33
CA GLN A 50 4.90 9.92 1.21
C GLN A 50 6.33 10.24 1.65
N ASN A 51 7.29 9.59 0.99
CA ASN A 51 8.65 10.08 0.65
C ASN A 51 9.47 9.04 -0.16
N ASN A 52 8.96 7.81 -0.36
CA ASN A 52 9.65 6.74 -1.08
C ASN A 52 8.69 5.98 -2.00
N LEU A 53 9.10 5.74 -3.24
CA LEU A 53 8.40 4.95 -4.25
C LEU A 53 8.02 3.55 -3.74
N HIS A 54 8.91 2.92 -2.99
CA HIS A 54 8.73 1.57 -2.49
C HIS A 54 7.72 1.48 -1.34
N GLU A 55 7.66 2.52 -0.51
CA GLU A 55 6.62 2.64 0.51
C GLU A 55 5.24 2.79 -0.14
N LEU A 56 5.15 3.55 -1.23
CA LEU A 56 3.91 3.69 -2.00
C LEU A 56 3.50 2.34 -2.62
N TRP A 57 4.44 1.63 -3.26
CA TRP A 57 4.19 0.30 -3.78
C TRP A 57 3.68 -0.65 -2.69
N ALA A 58 4.33 -0.71 -1.53
CA ALA A 58 3.94 -1.61 -0.46
C ALA A 58 2.48 -1.40 0.00
N LEU A 59 2.02 -0.15 0.04
CA LEU A 59 0.64 0.21 0.39
C LEU A 59 -0.34 -0.11 -0.74
N LEU A 60 0.05 0.15 -2.00
CA LEU A 60 -0.76 -0.17 -3.18
C LEU A 60 -0.92 -1.68 -3.38
N ASN A 61 0.17 -2.43 -3.24
CA ASN A 61 0.17 -3.89 -3.24
C ASN A 61 -0.71 -4.44 -2.11
N PHE A 62 -0.72 -3.81 -0.93
CA PHE A 62 -1.67 -4.18 0.10
C PHE A 62 -3.11 -3.95 -0.35
N LEU A 63 -3.47 -2.78 -0.86
CA LEU A 63 -4.86 -2.45 -1.23
C LEU A 63 -5.36 -3.22 -2.47
N LEU A 64 -4.49 -3.40 -3.47
CA LEU A 64 -4.81 -3.90 -4.80
C LEU A 64 -3.70 -4.86 -5.29
N PRO A 65 -3.54 -6.05 -4.68
CA PRO A 65 -2.45 -6.97 -5.02
C PRO A 65 -2.54 -7.52 -6.44
N GLU A 66 -3.74 -7.60 -7.02
CA GLU A 66 -3.94 -8.07 -8.40
C GLU A 66 -3.33 -7.11 -9.44
N ILE A 67 -3.20 -5.82 -9.09
CA ILE A 67 -2.65 -4.79 -9.97
C ILE A 67 -1.17 -4.55 -9.65
N PHE A 68 -0.80 -4.56 -8.37
CA PHE A 68 0.53 -4.20 -7.89
C PHE A 68 1.31 -5.38 -7.33
N GLY A 69 1.06 -6.60 -7.82
CA GLY A 69 1.60 -7.86 -7.27
C GLY A 69 3.12 -8.00 -7.30
N ASP A 70 3.78 -7.38 -8.28
CA ASP A 70 5.21 -7.50 -8.53
C ASP A 70 5.93 -6.16 -8.28
N ALA A 71 6.90 -6.17 -7.36
CA ALA A 71 7.75 -5.02 -7.05
C ALA A 71 8.71 -4.69 -8.19
N GLN A 72 9.27 -5.70 -8.85
CA GLN A 72 10.23 -5.50 -9.94
C GLN A 72 9.56 -4.87 -11.14
N GLN A 73 8.36 -5.34 -11.49
CA GLN A 73 7.56 -4.75 -12.56
C GLN A 73 7.23 -3.28 -12.27
N PHE A 74 6.94 -2.96 -11.00
CA PHE A 74 6.72 -1.58 -10.57
C PHE A 74 8.01 -0.77 -10.73
N ASP A 75 9.14 -1.26 -10.23
CA ASP A 75 10.43 -0.58 -10.34
C ASP A 75 10.83 -0.33 -11.79
N ASP A 76 10.63 -1.30 -12.69
CA ASP A 76 10.94 -1.17 -14.12
C ASP A 76 10.11 -0.07 -14.77
N TRP A 77 8.81 0.00 -14.47
CA TRP A 77 7.93 1.06 -14.98
C TRP A 77 8.42 2.46 -14.57
N PHE A 78 8.96 2.59 -13.35
CA PHE A 78 9.50 3.85 -12.84
C PHE A 78 10.93 4.16 -13.29
N ASN A 79 11.79 3.14 -13.44
CA ASN A 79 13.18 3.29 -13.89
C ASN A 79 13.24 3.78 -15.34
N LEU A 80 12.29 3.38 -16.19
CA LEU A 80 12.15 3.89 -17.56
C LEU A 80 11.86 5.40 -17.62
N SER A 81 11.44 6.01 -16.52
CA SER A 81 11.02 7.40 -16.47
C SER A 81 12.15 8.37 -16.07
N GLY A 82 13.28 7.88 -15.54
CA GLY A 82 14.34 8.73 -14.96
C GLY A 82 13.88 9.52 -13.72
N LYS A 83 14.77 10.28 -13.06
CA LYS A 83 14.43 11.01 -11.82
C LYS A 83 13.29 12.02 -11.97
N GLU A 84 13.30 12.81 -13.05
CA GLU A 84 12.23 13.77 -13.33
C GLU A 84 10.91 13.07 -13.70
N GLY A 85 10.98 11.93 -14.41
CA GLY A 85 9.78 11.15 -14.71
C GLY A 85 9.24 10.42 -13.48
N GLN A 86 10.08 10.00 -12.53
CA GLN A 86 9.63 9.40 -11.27
C GLN A 86 8.72 10.35 -10.48
N GLU A 87 9.10 11.62 -10.32
CA GLU A 87 8.25 12.61 -9.64
C GLU A 87 6.91 12.81 -10.39
N ASN A 88 6.96 12.84 -11.71
CA ASN A 88 5.76 12.99 -12.54
C ASN A 88 4.83 11.77 -12.44
N VAL A 89 5.37 10.54 -12.40
CA VAL A 89 4.58 9.32 -12.23
C VAL A 89 4.01 9.25 -10.82
N ILE A 90 4.79 9.61 -9.79
CA ILE A 90 4.28 9.72 -8.41
C ILE A 90 3.09 10.69 -8.38
N ARG A 91 3.24 11.91 -8.93
CA ARG A 91 2.13 12.89 -9.01
C ARG A 91 0.90 12.35 -9.75
N LYS A 92 1.09 11.63 -10.86
CA LYS A 92 0.00 10.96 -11.59
C LYS A 92 -0.68 9.90 -10.74
N LEU A 93 0.08 9.04 -10.05
CA LEU A 93 -0.46 8.06 -9.11
C LEU A 93 -1.27 8.75 -8.01
N HIS A 94 -0.76 9.81 -7.38
CA HIS A 94 -1.53 10.53 -6.37
C HIS A 94 -2.83 11.12 -6.90
N THR A 95 -2.85 11.53 -8.16
CA THR A 95 -4.07 12.02 -8.81
C THR A 95 -5.09 10.89 -9.00
N VAL A 96 -4.64 9.72 -9.45
CA VAL A 96 -5.48 8.51 -9.61
C VAL A 96 -5.94 7.95 -8.27
N LEU A 97 -5.10 8.06 -7.22
CA LEU A 97 -5.38 7.56 -5.88
C LEU A 97 -6.26 8.50 -5.06
N ARG A 98 -6.38 9.77 -5.46
CA ARG A 98 -7.19 10.78 -4.78
C ARG A 98 -8.63 10.33 -4.46
N PRO A 99 -9.39 9.69 -5.37
CA PRO A 99 -10.72 9.15 -5.02
C PRO A 99 -10.69 8.01 -4.00
N PHE A 100 -9.58 7.30 -3.85
CA PHE A 100 -9.39 6.19 -2.90
C PHE A 100 -8.80 6.64 -1.55
N MET A 101 -8.33 7.88 -1.45
CA MET A 101 -7.67 8.43 -0.28
C MET A 101 -8.46 9.62 0.30
N LEU A 102 -8.91 9.48 1.53
CA LEU A 102 -9.49 10.59 2.28
C LEU A 102 -8.45 11.17 3.24
N ARG A 103 -7.95 12.38 2.95
CA ARG A 103 -7.10 13.15 3.85
C ARG A 103 -7.82 14.44 4.26
N ARG A 104 -7.96 14.65 5.57
CA ARG A 104 -8.48 15.89 6.16
C ARG A 104 -7.35 16.65 6.84
N VAL A 105 -7.35 17.97 6.70
CA VAL A 105 -6.49 18.85 7.49
C VAL A 105 -7.33 19.36 8.65
N LYS A 106 -6.77 19.41 9.85
CA LYS A 106 -7.43 20.09 10.97
C LYS A 106 -7.47 21.57 10.60
N LYS A 107 -8.66 22.12 10.32
CA LYS A 107 -8.83 23.57 10.34
C LYS A 107 -8.62 23.98 11.79
N ASP A 108 -7.72 24.93 12.02
CA ASP A 108 -7.67 25.64 13.29
C ASP A 108 -9.04 26.27 13.59
#